data_AF-A0A506XL21-F1
#
_entry.id   AF-A0A506XL21-F1
#
_cell.length_a   1.000
_cell.length_b   1.000
_cell.length_c   1.000
_cell.angle_alpha   90.00
_cell.angle_beta   90.00
_cell.angle_gamma   90.00
#
_symmetry.space_group_name_H-M   'P 1'
#
loop_
_entity.id
_entity.type
_entity.pdbx_description
1 polymer ?
#
loop_
_entity_poly.entity_id
_entity_poly.type
_entity_poly.pdbx_seq_one_letter_code
_entity_poly.pdbx_strand_id
1 'polypeptide(L)'
;MTTTYRWQRGPLAPADDCDVVPSRVLAADSWLVVDGRVRGLGLHRSRFADAVAAASAIDAGTADVDAVLTVVPDPLVDAADLDDFWDAALALIPREGSWFPRVELVGPAEGSERAPELRFRLRPAPELRSSVRLVTAARDPRTQPRVKGPDLAAMTALRAAAQGLGADEAVVLEADGAVAEGSTTCLLWWRGDMLCVPEDDIARVDSVTLRSILALATALGLDVLHERATPSELDGLEIWAVNAVHGVRIVTEWIDGPAPAELPGRRAEWQARLDALRRPLPPAPVLDRDAEPTDADADAEPTEAGAER
;
A
#
# COMPACT_ATOMS: atom_id res chain seq x y z
N MET A 1 -11.83 -4.00 -15.99
CA MET A 1 -12.86 -4.25 -14.96
C MET A 1 -12.14 -4.49 -13.64
N THR A 2 -12.65 -3.98 -12.52
CA THR A 2 -12.10 -4.26 -11.19
C THR A 2 -12.82 -5.46 -10.62
N THR A 3 -12.08 -6.43 -10.07
CA THR A 3 -12.64 -7.60 -9.40
C THR A 3 -12.17 -7.61 -7.95
N THR A 4 -13.10 -7.83 -7.02
CA THR A 4 -12.82 -7.97 -5.60
C THR A 4 -12.91 -9.44 -5.21
N TYR A 5 -11.97 -9.91 -4.42
CA TYR A 5 -11.91 -11.27 -3.88
C TYR A 5 -11.85 -11.20 -2.35
N ARG A 6 -12.52 -12.14 -1.68
CA ARG A 6 -12.51 -12.28 -0.22
C ARG A 6 -11.76 -13.55 0.16
N TRP A 7 -10.93 -13.43 1.20
CA TRP A 7 -10.24 -14.57 1.79
C TRP A 7 -11.21 -15.40 2.64
N GLN A 8 -11.26 -16.70 2.40
CA GLN A 8 -12.11 -17.64 3.14
C GLN A 8 -11.28 -18.73 3.85
N ARG A 9 -10.06 -18.40 4.33
CA ARG A 9 -9.11 -19.35 4.95
C ARG A 9 -8.87 -20.57 4.05
N GLY A 10 -8.51 -20.31 2.80
CA GLY A 10 -8.45 -21.31 1.72
C GLY A 10 -8.30 -20.62 0.35
N PRO A 11 -9.28 -20.68 -0.56
CA PRO A 11 -9.20 -19.94 -1.81
C PRO A 11 -9.67 -18.48 -1.67
N LEU A 12 -9.12 -17.60 -2.50
CA LEU A 12 -9.71 -16.30 -2.77
C LEU A 12 -10.95 -16.47 -3.65
N ALA A 13 -12.13 -16.22 -3.07
CA ALA A 13 -13.39 -16.29 -3.79
C ALA A 13 -13.76 -14.90 -4.34
N PRO A 14 -14.22 -14.78 -5.59
CA PRO A 14 -14.75 -13.52 -6.10
C PRO A 14 -15.95 -13.09 -5.24
N ALA A 15 -16.04 -11.81 -4.96
CA ALA A 15 -17.16 -11.21 -4.23
C ALA A 15 -17.93 -10.29 -5.18
N ASP A 16 -19.26 -10.42 -5.19
CA ASP A 16 -20.12 -9.50 -5.93
C ASP A 16 -20.21 -8.16 -5.18
N ASP A 17 -20.38 -7.06 -5.89
CA ASP A 17 -20.45 -5.71 -5.28
C ASP A 17 -21.60 -5.59 -4.26
N CYS A 18 -22.65 -6.41 -4.39
CA CYS A 18 -23.77 -6.51 -3.44
C CYS A 18 -23.38 -7.16 -2.10
N ASP A 19 -22.24 -7.86 -2.02
CA ASP A 19 -21.74 -8.52 -0.81
C ASP A 19 -20.76 -7.63 -0.01
N VAL A 20 -20.39 -6.46 -0.55
CA VAL A 20 -19.46 -5.53 0.08
C VAL A 20 -20.20 -4.62 1.06
N VAL A 21 -20.41 -5.15 2.26
CA VAL A 21 -20.92 -4.42 3.41
C VAL A 21 -20.00 -3.21 3.74
N PRO A 22 -20.55 -2.08 4.23
CA PRO A 22 -19.74 -0.97 4.74
C PRO A 22 -18.65 -1.49 5.68
N SER A 23 -17.40 -1.14 5.35
CA SER A 23 -16.21 -1.65 6.01
C SER A 23 -15.12 -0.60 5.98
N ARG A 24 -14.28 -0.59 7.01
CA ARG A 24 -13.13 0.32 7.12
C ARG A 24 -11.87 -0.41 6.69
N VAL A 25 -11.00 0.24 5.92
CA VAL A 25 -9.70 -0.34 5.58
C VAL A 25 -8.78 -0.16 6.79
N LEU A 26 -8.31 -1.26 7.36
CA LEU A 26 -7.40 -1.25 8.51
C LEU A 26 -5.93 -1.29 8.07
N ALA A 27 -5.65 -2.04 7.01
CA ALA A 27 -4.34 -2.13 6.38
C ALA A 27 -4.53 -2.29 4.87
N ALA A 28 -3.61 -1.76 4.07
CA ALA A 28 -3.62 -1.96 2.64
C ALA A 28 -2.23 -1.82 2.02
N ASP A 29 -2.01 -2.51 0.91
CA ASP A 29 -0.87 -2.26 0.04
C ASP A 29 -1.27 -2.37 -1.43
N SER A 30 -0.57 -1.68 -2.33
CA SER A 30 -0.79 -1.72 -3.77
C SER A 30 0.52 -1.49 -4.52
N TRP A 31 0.72 -2.22 -5.61
CA TRP A 31 1.93 -2.16 -6.43
C TRP A 31 1.61 -2.27 -7.92
N LEU A 32 2.47 -1.72 -8.77
CA LEU A 32 2.34 -1.85 -10.22
C LEU A 32 2.97 -3.17 -10.70
N VAL A 33 2.20 -3.93 -11.49
CA VAL A 33 2.68 -5.06 -12.27
C VAL A 33 2.59 -4.70 -13.75
N VAL A 34 3.68 -4.88 -14.49
CA VAL A 34 3.73 -4.72 -15.95
C VAL A 34 4.33 -5.99 -16.53
N ASP A 35 3.57 -6.68 -17.38
CA ASP A 35 3.94 -7.94 -18.03
C ASP A 35 4.52 -8.96 -17.05
N GLY A 36 3.80 -9.14 -15.93
CA GLY A 36 4.17 -10.08 -14.88
C GLY A 36 5.39 -9.67 -14.06
N ARG A 37 5.85 -8.42 -14.16
CA ARG A 37 7.01 -7.90 -13.43
C ARG A 37 6.66 -6.75 -12.49
N VAL A 38 7.29 -6.74 -11.32
CA VAL A 38 7.00 -5.83 -10.21
C VAL A 38 8.28 -5.31 -9.57
N ARG A 39 8.23 -4.10 -9.00
CA ARG A 39 9.32 -3.51 -8.20
C ARG A 39 9.08 -3.78 -6.72
N GLY A 40 10.12 -4.16 -5.98
CA GLY A 40 10.08 -4.18 -4.52
C GLY A 40 8.97 -5.04 -3.91
N LEU A 41 8.61 -6.17 -4.52
CA LEU A 41 7.48 -7.00 -4.04
C LEU A 41 7.62 -7.42 -2.57
N GLY A 42 8.84 -7.78 -2.14
CA GLY A 42 9.12 -8.10 -0.74
C GLY A 42 8.90 -6.91 0.20
N LEU A 43 9.23 -5.69 -0.23
CA LEU A 43 8.98 -4.47 0.54
C LEU A 43 7.47 -4.19 0.70
N HIS A 44 6.69 -4.46 -0.35
CA HIS A 44 5.22 -4.38 -0.30
C HIS A 44 4.63 -5.44 0.65
N ARG A 45 5.16 -6.68 0.63
CA ARG A 45 4.74 -7.74 1.56
C ARG A 45 5.00 -7.33 3.01
N SER A 46 6.21 -6.89 3.31
CA SER A 46 6.59 -6.44 4.66
C SER A 46 5.71 -5.30 5.14
N ARG A 47 5.56 -4.23 4.34
CA ARG A 47 4.73 -3.09 4.74
C ARG A 47 3.26 -3.46 4.98
N PHE A 48 2.72 -4.38 4.16
CA PHE A 48 1.37 -4.87 4.39
C PHE A 48 1.25 -5.65 5.71
N ALA A 49 2.20 -6.53 6.00
CA ALA A 49 2.24 -7.29 7.25
C ALA A 49 2.40 -6.37 8.47
N ASP A 50 3.29 -5.38 8.39
CA ASP A 50 3.48 -4.37 9.44
C ASP A 50 2.20 -3.56 9.67
N ALA A 51 1.47 -3.21 8.61
CA ALA A 51 0.19 -2.52 8.72
C ALA A 51 -0.91 -3.40 9.35
N VAL A 52 -0.94 -4.71 9.08
CA VAL A 52 -1.85 -5.68 9.72
C VAL A 52 -1.52 -5.84 11.21
N ALA A 53 -0.24 -5.89 11.57
CA ALA A 53 0.20 -5.94 12.96
C ALA A 53 -0.19 -4.65 13.71
N ALA A 54 0.03 -3.49 13.10
CA ALA A 54 -0.38 -2.20 13.67
C ALA A 54 -1.90 -2.11 13.87
N ALA A 55 -2.70 -2.62 12.92
CA ALA A 55 -4.15 -2.70 13.06
C ALA A 55 -4.57 -3.57 14.26
N SER A 56 -3.85 -4.67 14.53
CA SER A 56 -4.11 -5.54 15.67
C SER A 56 -3.80 -4.86 17.00
N ALA A 57 -2.71 -4.09 17.06
CA ALA A 57 -2.38 -3.27 18.23
C ALA A 57 -3.45 -2.20 18.52
N ILE A 58 -3.92 -1.51 17.47
CA ILE A 58 -4.96 -0.48 17.62
C ILE A 58 -6.28 -1.10 18.10
N ASP A 59 -6.68 -2.25 17.56
CA ASP A 59 -7.93 -2.94 17.94
C ASP A 59 -7.91 -3.41 19.40
N ALA A 60 -6.76 -3.85 19.90
CA ALA A 60 -6.55 -4.21 21.30
C ALA A 60 -6.55 -3.01 22.28
N GLY A 61 -6.77 -1.78 21.79
CA GLY A 61 -6.77 -0.56 22.60
C GLY A 61 -5.37 -0.01 22.89
N THR A 62 -4.35 -0.51 22.22
CA THR A 62 -2.98 0.03 22.29
C THR A 62 -2.91 1.28 21.41
N ALA A 63 -3.04 2.47 22.01
CA ALA A 63 -3.00 3.74 21.31
C ALA A 63 -1.60 4.11 20.78
N ASP A 64 -0.56 3.39 21.22
CA ASP A 64 0.83 3.67 20.91
C ASP A 64 1.49 2.43 20.31
N VAL A 65 1.82 2.49 19.01
CA VAL A 65 2.47 1.41 18.25
C VAL A 65 3.92 1.18 18.68
N ASP A 66 4.52 2.12 19.43
CA ASP A 66 5.87 1.98 20.00
C ASP A 66 5.85 1.32 21.39
N ALA A 67 4.67 1.14 22.01
CA ALA A 67 4.50 0.61 23.36
C ALA A 67 4.25 -0.91 23.46
N VAL A 68 4.50 -1.68 22.39
CA VAL A 68 4.26 -3.15 22.31
C VAL A 68 5.29 -3.98 23.10
N LEU A 69 5.74 -3.50 24.27
CA LEU A 69 6.71 -4.20 25.12
C LEU A 69 6.08 -4.91 26.33
N THR A 70 4.76 -4.88 26.51
CA THR A 70 4.12 -5.46 27.72
C THR A 70 2.95 -6.41 27.46
N VAL A 71 2.26 -6.29 26.32
CA VAL A 71 1.20 -7.22 25.88
C VAL A 71 1.34 -7.34 24.38
N VAL A 72 1.62 -8.55 23.88
CA VAL A 72 1.47 -8.84 22.45
C VAL A 72 -0.03 -9.11 22.25
N PRO A 73 -0.76 -8.22 21.57
CA PRO A 73 -2.19 -8.44 21.33
C PRO A 73 -2.38 -9.70 20.48
N ASP A 74 -3.50 -10.40 20.69
CA ASP A 74 -3.90 -11.47 19.78
C ASP A 74 -4.04 -10.88 18.37
N PRO A 75 -3.40 -11.48 17.35
CA PRO A 75 -3.40 -10.91 16.02
C PRO A 75 -4.80 -11.03 15.41
N LEU A 76 -5.22 -9.98 14.69
CA LEU A 76 -6.49 -10.01 13.94
C LEU A 76 -6.50 -11.06 12.83
N VAL A 77 -5.32 -11.44 12.36
CA VAL A 77 -5.09 -12.42 11.30
C VAL A 77 -3.88 -13.26 11.71
N ASP A 78 -4.02 -14.59 11.68
CA ASP A 78 -2.90 -15.50 11.91
C ASP A 78 -1.79 -15.29 10.85
N ALA A 79 -0.53 -15.45 11.25
CA ALA A 79 0.60 -15.20 10.36
C ALA A 79 0.63 -16.17 9.16
N ALA A 80 0.24 -17.44 9.34
CA ALA A 80 0.15 -18.41 8.26
C ALA A 80 -1.02 -18.06 7.31
N ASP A 81 -2.17 -17.66 7.87
CA ASP A 81 -3.32 -17.18 7.07
C ASP A 81 -2.96 -15.97 6.20
N LEU A 82 -2.15 -15.04 6.73
CA LEU A 82 -1.69 -13.87 5.99
C LEU A 82 -0.72 -14.23 4.85
N ASP A 83 0.18 -15.18 5.10
CA ASP A 83 1.13 -15.68 4.11
C ASP A 83 0.43 -16.43 2.98
N ASP A 84 -0.51 -17.32 3.31
CA ASP A 84 -1.32 -18.06 2.33
C ASP A 84 -2.20 -17.11 1.50
N PHE A 85 -2.80 -16.10 2.14
CA PHE A 85 -3.55 -15.05 1.44
C PHE A 85 -2.66 -14.29 0.45
N TRP A 86 -1.44 -13.93 0.85
CA TRP A 86 -0.50 -13.23 -0.01
C TRP A 86 -0.17 -14.06 -1.25
N ASP A 87 0.15 -15.33 -1.07
CA ASP A 87 0.48 -16.23 -2.19
C ASP A 87 -0.72 -16.47 -3.11
N ALA A 88 -1.92 -16.64 -2.55
CA ALA A 88 -3.16 -16.74 -3.33
C ALA A 88 -3.43 -15.45 -4.13
N ALA A 89 -3.20 -14.27 -3.55
CA ALA A 89 -3.37 -12.99 -4.24
C ALA A 89 -2.39 -12.85 -5.41
N LEU A 90 -1.13 -13.26 -5.24
CA LEU A 90 -0.13 -13.25 -6.32
C LEU A 90 -0.47 -14.22 -7.46
N ALA A 91 -1.04 -15.38 -7.13
CA ALA A 91 -1.46 -16.38 -8.11
C ALA A 91 -2.55 -15.85 -9.06
N LEU A 92 -3.41 -14.94 -8.58
CA LEU A 92 -4.49 -14.34 -9.37
C LEU A 92 -4.06 -13.19 -10.28
N ILE A 93 -2.84 -12.66 -10.16
CA ILE A 93 -2.39 -11.54 -10.98
C ILE A 93 -2.02 -12.04 -12.39
N PRO A 94 -2.62 -11.48 -13.46
CA PRO A 94 -2.27 -11.88 -14.82
C PRO A 94 -0.80 -11.55 -15.16
N ARG A 95 -0.19 -12.42 -15.97
CA ARG A 95 1.24 -12.31 -16.36
C ARG A 95 1.49 -11.40 -17.55
N GLU A 96 0.44 -10.90 -18.19
CA GLU A 96 0.50 -9.98 -19.31
C GLU A 96 -0.30 -8.70 -18.99
N GLY A 97 0.09 -7.59 -19.62
CA GLY A 97 -0.57 -6.31 -19.45
C GLY A 97 -0.15 -5.59 -18.18
N SER A 98 -0.93 -4.57 -17.79
CA SER A 98 -0.60 -3.68 -16.67
C SER A 98 -1.70 -3.65 -15.62
N TRP A 99 -1.32 -3.98 -14.38
CA TRP A 99 -2.22 -4.18 -13.26
C TRP A 99 -1.78 -3.38 -12.04
N PHE A 100 -2.74 -2.89 -11.26
CA PHE A 100 -2.51 -2.22 -9.99
C PHE A 100 -3.29 -2.93 -8.86
N PRO A 101 -2.89 -4.19 -8.55
CA PRO A 101 -3.49 -4.97 -7.47
C PRO A 101 -3.44 -4.22 -6.14
N ARG A 102 -4.39 -4.55 -5.26
CA ARG A 102 -4.42 -4.09 -3.88
C ARG A 102 -4.78 -5.24 -2.96
N VAL A 103 -4.04 -5.39 -1.88
CA VAL A 103 -4.41 -6.23 -0.74
C VAL A 103 -4.91 -5.34 0.39
N GLU A 104 -5.88 -5.82 1.16
CA GLU A 104 -6.51 -5.08 2.25
C GLU A 104 -6.82 -6.01 3.42
N LEU A 105 -6.61 -5.54 4.65
CA LEU A 105 -7.36 -5.99 5.81
C LEU A 105 -8.49 -4.99 6.01
N VAL A 106 -9.72 -5.46 6.01
CA VAL A 106 -10.87 -4.61 6.31
C VAL A 106 -11.51 -5.02 7.62
N GLY A 107 -11.87 -4.02 8.41
CA GLY A 107 -12.59 -4.18 9.66
C GLY A 107 -14.08 -3.90 9.47
N PRO A 108 -14.90 -4.27 10.48
CA PRO A 108 -16.31 -3.90 10.51
C PRO A 108 -16.49 -2.37 10.45
N ALA A 109 -17.62 -1.91 9.93
CA ALA A 109 -18.04 -0.53 10.19
C ALA A 109 -18.26 -0.32 11.70
N GLU A 110 -18.23 0.94 12.15
CA GLU A 110 -18.57 1.26 13.54
C GLU A 110 -19.91 0.64 13.95
N GLY A 111 -19.94 -0.02 15.10
CA GLY A 111 -21.14 -0.71 15.62
C GLY A 111 -21.43 -2.09 15.02
N SER A 112 -20.56 -2.63 14.17
CA SER A 112 -20.67 -4.02 13.68
C SER A 112 -19.68 -4.95 14.41
N GLU A 113 -20.16 -6.14 14.79
CA GLU A 113 -19.38 -7.21 15.45
C GLU A 113 -18.73 -8.18 14.44
N ARG A 114 -18.71 -7.84 13.15
CA ARG A 114 -18.15 -8.73 12.12
C ARG A 114 -16.63 -8.81 12.27
N ALA A 115 -16.09 -10.02 12.26
CA ALA A 115 -14.64 -10.21 12.25
C ALA A 115 -13.98 -9.51 11.04
N PRO A 116 -12.76 -8.96 11.20
CA PRO A 116 -11.98 -8.46 10.09
C PRO A 116 -11.77 -9.52 9.01
N GLU A 117 -11.65 -9.08 7.76
CA GLU A 117 -11.42 -9.97 6.62
C GLU A 117 -10.33 -9.44 5.69
N LEU A 118 -9.58 -10.37 5.12
CA LEU A 118 -8.62 -10.06 4.06
C LEU A 118 -9.33 -10.00 2.70
N ARG A 119 -8.98 -8.98 1.91
CA ARG A 119 -9.52 -8.76 0.56
C ARG A 119 -8.40 -8.51 -0.44
N PHE A 120 -8.58 -9.03 -1.64
CA PHE A 120 -7.74 -8.74 -2.79
C PHE A 120 -8.56 -8.03 -3.86
N ARG A 121 -8.04 -6.93 -4.41
CA ARG A 121 -8.66 -6.21 -5.53
C ARG A 121 -7.73 -6.23 -6.73
N LEU A 122 -8.17 -6.93 -7.77
CA LEU A 122 -7.49 -6.92 -9.07
C LEU A 122 -8.05 -5.75 -9.89
N ARG A 123 -7.16 -4.83 -10.30
CA ARG A 123 -7.53 -3.61 -11.02
C ARG A 123 -6.57 -3.38 -12.18
N PRO A 124 -7.04 -2.87 -13.33
CA PRO A 124 -6.12 -2.37 -14.36
C PRO A 124 -5.27 -1.24 -13.78
N ALA A 125 -4.02 -1.13 -14.25
CA ALA A 125 -3.20 0.03 -13.93
C ALA A 125 -3.85 1.30 -14.54
N PRO A 126 -3.81 2.44 -13.83
CA PRO A 126 -4.20 3.71 -14.45
C PRO A 126 -3.19 4.10 -15.54
N GLU A 127 -3.56 5.08 -16.36
CA GLU A 127 -2.61 5.72 -17.27
C GLU A 127 -1.42 6.28 -16.50
N LEU A 128 -0.21 5.91 -16.92
CA LEU A 128 1.02 6.38 -16.29
C LEU A 128 1.35 7.78 -16.81
N ARG A 129 1.56 8.70 -15.87
CA ARG A 129 2.00 10.07 -16.12
C ARG A 129 3.41 10.27 -15.58
N SER A 130 4.16 11.16 -16.22
CA SER A 130 5.52 11.57 -15.82
C SER A 130 5.54 12.84 -14.98
N SER A 131 4.41 13.54 -14.85
CA SER A 131 4.28 14.79 -14.09
C SER A 131 3.05 14.80 -13.18
N VAL A 132 3.03 15.76 -12.27
CA VAL A 132 1.95 16.00 -11.30
C VAL A 132 1.82 17.49 -10.99
N ARG A 133 0.58 17.96 -10.82
CA ARG A 133 0.29 19.27 -10.21
C ARG A 133 -0.11 19.10 -8.75
N LEU A 134 0.43 19.93 -7.86
CA LEU A 134 0.19 19.88 -6.43
C LEU A 134 -0.71 21.04 -5.98
N VAL A 135 -1.40 20.83 -4.87
CA VAL A 135 -1.99 21.90 -4.06
C VAL A 135 -1.83 21.53 -2.59
N THR A 136 -1.62 22.52 -1.73
CA THR A 136 -1.54 22.28 -0.29
C THR A 136 -2.93 21.95 0.27
N ALA A 137 -3.03 20.89 1.06
CA ALA A 137 -4.25 20.52 1.76
C ALA A 137 -4.62 21.57 2.81
N ALA A 138 -5.92 21.85 2.95
CA ALA A 138 -6.40 22.80 3.97
C ALA A 138 -6.18 22.30 5.42
N ARG A 139 -6.09 20.98 5.62
CA ARG A 139 -5.79 20.33 6.90
C ARG A 139 -5.24 18.93 6.66
N ASP A 140 -4.51 18.40 7.64
CA ASP A 140 -4.18 16.99 7.70
C ASP A 140 -5.40 16.18 8.19
N PRO A 141 -5.95 15.24 7.39
CA PRO A 141 -7.05 14.40 7.82
C PRO A 141 -6.58 13.05 8.41
N ARG A 142 -5.27 12.78 8.43
CA ARG A 142 -4.71 11.49 8.86
C ARG A 142 -4.89 11.28 10.36
N THR A 143 -5.16 10.04 10.73
CA THR A 143 -5.29 9.57 12.11
C THR A 143 -4.21 8.55 12.46
N GLN A 144 -3.69 7.83 11.45
CA GLN A 144 -2.63 6.83 11.57
C GLN A 144 -1.60 7.05 10.45
N PRO A 145 -0.87 8.18 10.46
CA PRO A 145 -0.02 8.61 9.35
C PRO A 145 1.10 7.62 8.99
N ARG A 146 1.52 6.76 9.93
CA ARG A 146 2.55 5.74 9.69
C ARG A 146 2.01 4.42 9.11
N VAL A 147 0.70 4.21 9.14
CA VAL A 147 0.06 2.95 8.73
C VAL A 147 -0.65 3.13 7.40
N LYS A 148 -0.28 2.34 6.39
CA LYS A 148 -1.00 2.37 5.11
C LYS A 148 -2.33 1.64 5.24
N GLY A 149 -3.44 2.36 5.23
CA GLY A 149 -4.78 1.75 5.24
C GLY A 149 -5.85 2.61 5.90
N PRO A 150 -5.74 2.92 7.21
CA PRO A 150 -6.79 3.57 7.99
C PRO A 150 -7.30 4.87 7.36
N ASP A 151 -6.37 5.70 6.90
CA ASP A 151 -6.70 7.02 6.34
C ASP A 151 -7.00 7.00 4.83
N LEU A 152 -7.07 5.82 4.19
CA LEU A 152 -7.17 5.73 2.73
C LEU A 152 -8.41 6.42 2.17
N ALA A 153 -9.55 6.32 2.85
CA ALA A 153 -10.79 7.00 2.44
C ALA A 153 -10.66 8.53 2.56
N ALA A 154 -10.12 9.01 3.67
CA ALA A 154 -9.90 10.44 3.92
C ALA A 154 -8.90 11.04 2.91
N MET A 155 -7.80 10.33 2.64
CA MET A 155 -6.78 10.74 1.66
C MET A 155 -7.32 10.70 0.22
N THR A 156 -8.22 9.76 -0.10
CA THR A 156 -8.93 9.73 -1.39
C THR A 156 -9.84 10.95 -1.55
N ALA A 157 -10.61 11.30 -0.52
CA ALA A 157 -11.45 12.49 -0.52
C ALA A 157 -10.62 13.77 -0.65
N LEU A 158 -9.48 13.83 0.04
CA LEU A 158 -8.53 14.94 -0.04
C LEU A 158 -7.98 15.11 -1.47
N ARG A 159 -7.62 14.00 -2.12
CA ARG A 159 -7.20 14.02 -3.53
C ARG A 159 -8.32 14.50 -4.45
N ALA A 160 -9.56 14.05 -4.25
CA ALA A 160 -10.70 14.48 -5.05
C ALA A 160 -10.97 15.99 -4.91
N ALA A 161 -10.81 16.54 -3.69
CA ALA A 161 -10.90 17.98 -3.48
C ALA A 161 -9.80 18.76 -4.22
N ALA A 162 -8.56 18.27 -4.18
CA ALA A 162 -7.45 18.86 -4.96
C ALA A 162 -7.72 18.86 -6.47
N GLN A 163 -8.33 17.80 -6.99
CA GLN A 163 -8.74 17.70 -8.40
C GLN A 163 -9.81 18.73 -8.76
N GLY A 164 -10.72 19.06 -7.85
CA GLY A 164 -11.67 20.17 -8.02
C GLY A 164 -11.00 21.55 -8.16
N LEU A 165 -9.77 21.71 -7.66
CA LEU A 165 -8.94 22.91 -7.80
C LEU A 165 -7.98 22.83 -8.99
N GLY A 166 -8.02 21.74 -9.76
CA GLY A 166 -7.15 21.49 -10.91
C GLY A 166 -5.82 20.79 -10.57
N ALA A 167 -5.51 20.52 -9.30
CA ALA A 167 -4.32 19.75 -8.93
C ALA A 167 -4.54 18.23 -9.08
N ASP A 168 -3.47 17.47 -9.21
CA ASP A 168 -3.54 15.99 -9.27
C ASP A 168 -3.43 15.34 -7.88
N GLU A 169 -2.73 16.00 -6.95
CA GLU A 169 -2.43 15.54 -5.59
C GLU A 169 -2.59 16.68 -4.59
N ALA A 170 -3.05 16.33 -3.38
CA ALA A 170 -3.02 17.23 -2.24
C ALA A 170 -1.76 16.96 -1.41
N VAL A 171 -1.10 18.01 -0.93
CA VAL A 171 0.07 17.92 -0.05
C VAL A 171 -0.36 18.14 1.39
N VAL A 172 -0.11 17.15 2.24
CA VAL A 172 -0.31 17.24 3.68
C VAL A 172 0.92 17.86 4.32
N LEU A 173 0.68 18.79 5.26
CA LEU A 173 1.70 19.42 6.07
C LEU A 173 1.57 18.99 7.53
N GLU A 174 2.69 18.94 8.23
CA GLU A 174 2.75 18.85 9.69
C GLU A 174 2.25 20.15 10.33
N ALA A 175 2.02 20.13 11.66
CA ALA A 175 1.50 21.28 12.39
C ALA A 175 2.43 22.51 12.36
N ASP A 176 3.74 22.29 12.18
CA ASP A 176 4.75 23.35 12.01
C ASP A 176 4.88 23.84 10.56
N GLY A 177 4.10 23.30 9.63
CA GLY A 177 4.09 23.67 8.22
C GLY A 177 5.06 22.88 7.34
N ALA A 178 5.80 21.91 7.90
CA ALA A 178 6.69 21.06 7.11
C ALA A 178 5.91 20.11 6.18
N VAL A 179 6.48 19.78 5.03
CA VAL A 179 5.90 18.83 4.07
C VAL A 179 5.96 17.41 4.63
N ALA A 180 4.79 16.78 4.80
CA ALA A 180 4.70 15.40 5.28
C ALA A 180 4.68 14.39 4.12
N GLU A 181 3.60 14.39 3.34
CA GLU A 181 3.41 13.53 2.18
C GLU A 181 2.31 14.07 1.26
N GLY A 182 2.21 13.55 0.05
CA GLY A 182 1.05 13.75 -0.82
C GLY A 182 -0.05 12.74 -0.53
N SER A 183 -1.26 12.99 -1.03
CA SER A 183 -2.43 12.12 -0.79
C SER A 183 -2.24 10.66 -1.23
N THR A 184 -1.36 10.40 -2.21
CA THR A 184 -0.95 9.04 -2.62
C THR A 184 0.54 8.89 -2.85
N THR A 185 1.35 9.87 -2.45
CA THR A 185 2.76 10.00 -2.84
C THR A 185 3.65 10.40 -1.68
N CYS A 186 4.92 10.00 -1.73
CA CYS A 186 5.96 10.64 -0.93
C CYS A 186 6.59 11.76 -1.77
N LEU A 187 6.91 12.90 -1.17
CA LEU A 187 7.57 14.02 -1.85
C LEU A 187 9.07 14.01 -1.55
N LEU A 188 9.89 14.21 -2.58
CA LEU A 188 11.34 14.34 -2.52
C LEU A 188 11.75 15.59 -3.28
N TRP A 189 12.91 16.16 -3.01
CA TRP A 189 13.40 17.32 -3.73
C TRP A 189 14.91 17.29 -3.92
N TRP A 190 15.41 18.16 -4.78
CA TRP A 190 16.84 18.25 -5.07
C TRP A 190 17.39 19.60 -4.64
N ARG A 191 18.48 19.58 -3.86
CA ARG A 191 19.33 20.74 -3.59
C ARG A 191 20.66 20.55 -4.31
N GLY A 192 20.79 21.17 -5.48
CA GLY A 192 21.92 20.90 -6.36
C GLY A 192 21.89 19.46 -6.88
N ASP A 193 22.90 18.67 -6.51
CA ASP A 193 23.07 17.25 -6.81
C ASP A 193 22.73 16.33 -5.62
N MET A 194 22.30 16.88 -4.48
CA MET A 194 21.88 16.12 -3.31
C MET A 194 20.39 15.78 -3.40
N LEU A 195 20.05 14.52 -3.11
CA LEU A 195 18.66 14.09 -2.99
C LEU A 195 18.18 14.36 -1.56
N CYS A 196 17.19 15.23 -1.42
CA CYS A 196 16.55 15.49 -0.14
C CYS A 196 15.28 14.66 0.02
N VAL A 197 15.08 14.14 1.22
CA VAL A 197 13.91 13.37 1.65
C VAL A 197 13.36 13.96 2.95
N PRO A 198 12.08 13.78 3.28
CA PRO A 198 11.54 14.28 4.55
C PRO A 198 12.28 13.67 5.75
N GLU A 199 12.50 14.48 6.80
CA GLU A 199 13.09 14.04 8.08
C GLU A 199 12.42 12.78 8.65
N ASP A 200 13.17 11.94 9.36
CA ASP A 200 12.69 10.61 9.80
C ASP A 200 11.56 10.68 10.84
N ASP A 201 11.50 11.76 11.61
CA ASP A 201 10.49 11.96 12.64
C ASP A 201 9.12 12.38 12.06
N ILE A 202 9.08 12.94 10.85
CA ILE A 202 7.85 13.30 10.13
C ILE A 202 7.02 12.04 9.90
N ALA A 203 5.84 12.01 10.52
CA ALA A 203 4.95 10.87 10.45
C ALA A 203 4.36 10.73 9.03
N ARG A 204 4.67 9.63 8.37
CA ARG A 204 4.23 9.31 7.00
C ARG A 204 4.25 7.81 6.76
N VAL A 205 3.56 7.37 5.73
CA VAL A 205 3.61 5.97 5.28
C VAL A 205 5.03 5.64 4.80
N ASP A 206 5.58 4.50 5.23
CA ASP A 206 6.84 4.00 4.70
C ASP A 206 6.71 3.72 3.18
N SER A 207 7.33 4.57 2.37
CA SER A 207 7.19 4.51 0.91
C SER A 207 8.16 3.49 0.32
N VAL A 208 7.61 2.38 -0.19
CA VAL A 208 8.38 1.36 -0.93
C VAL A 208 9.16 1.97 -2.10
N THR A 209 8.59 2.98 -2.77
CA THR A 209 9.27 3.66 -3.88
C THR A 209 10.41 4.53 -3.38
N LEU A 210 10.24 5.24 -2.27
CA LEU A 210 11.34 5.97 -1.62
C LEU A 210 12.48 5.02 -1.24
N ARG A 211 12.18 3.89 -0.59
CA ARG A 211 13.21 2.89 -0.21
C ARG A 211 14.00 2.38 -1.43
N SER A 212 13.32 2.18 -2.56
CA SER A 212 13.98 1.80 -3.82
C SER A 212 14.88 2.92 -4.38
N ILE A 213 14.43 4.17 -4.28
CA ILE A 213 15.21 5.36 -4.68
C ILE A 213 16.43 5.52 -3.78
N LEU A 214 16.31 5.38 -2.46
CA LEU A 214 17.43 5.47 -1.52
C LEU A 214 18.47 4.37 -1.75
N ALA A 215 18.04 3.15 -2.05
CA ALA A 215 18.95 2.06 -2.42
C ALA A 215 19.73 2.39 -3.71
N LEU A 216 19.06 2.99 -4.71
CA LEU A 216 19.72 3.46 -5.93
C LEU A 216 20.67 4.63 -5.64
N ALA A 217 20.27 5.61 -4.84
CA ALA A 217 21.10 6.74 -4.45
C ALA A 217 22.40 6.26 -3.78
N THR A 218 22.28 5.33 -2.84
CA THR A 218 23.40 4.69 -2.15
C THR A 218 24.33 3.98 -3.14
N ALA A 219 23.77 3.18 -4.07
CA ALA A 219 24.55 2.46 -5.07
C ALA A 219 25.27 3.39 -6.07
N LEU A 220 24.73 4.61 -6.28
CA LEU A 220 25.32 5.63 -7.14
C LEU A 220 26.30 6.56 -6.40
N GLY A 221 26.44 6.40 -5.07
CA GLY A 221 27.29 7.27 -4.25
C GLY A 221 26.76 8.71 -4.13
N LEU A 222 25.44 8.88 -4.19
CA LEU A 222 24.81 10.20 -4.04
C LEU A 222 24.57 10.54 -2.58
N ASP A 223 24.78 11.80 -2.25
CA ASP A 223 24.43 12.35 -0.93
C ASP A 223 22.91 12.42 -0.79
N VAL A 224 22.43 11.88 0.33
CA VAL A 224 21.03 11.95 0.74
C VAL A 224 20.93 12.82 1.98
N LEU A 225 20.08 13.84 1.93
CA LEU A 225 19.79 14.71 3.06
C LEU A 225 18.38 14.42 3.59
N HIS A 226 18.26 14.25 4.90
CA HIS A 226 16.97 14.20 5.58
C HIS A 226 16.68 15.62 6.05
N GLU A 227 15.60 16.20 5.54
CA GLU A 227 15.31 17.62 5.69
C GLU A 227 13.82 17.85 6.00
N ARG A 228 13.56 18.68 7.00
CA ARG A 228 12.25 19.27 7.26
C ARG A 228 12.16 20.60 6.53
N ALA A 229 11.28 20.66 5.52
CA ALA A 229 11.10 21.82 4.67
C ALA A 229 9.62 22.23 4.57
N THR A 230 9.37 23.52 4.62
CA THR A 230 8.08 24.15 4.29
C THR A 230 7.95 24.34 2.78
N PRO A 231 6.72 24.47 2.22
CA PRO A 231 6.55 24.72 0.79
C PRO A 231 7.36 25.92 0.26
N SER A 232 7.46 27.02 1.02
CA SER A 232 8.23 28.20 0.59
C SER A 232 9.73 27.94 0.45
N GLU A 233 10.30 27.00 1.21
CA GLU A 233 11.73 26.64 1.12
C GLU A 233 12.05 25.72 -0.05
N LEU A 234 11.02 25.24 -0.74
CA LEU A 234 11.10 24.43 -1.95
C LEU A 234 10.96 25.26 -3.24
N ASP A 235 10.82 26.58 -3.13
CA ASP A 235 10.76 27.49 -4.28
C ASP A 235 12.03 27.38 -5.15
N GLY A 236 11.84 27.21 -6.44
CA GLY A 236 12.90 27.02 -7.41
C GLY A 236 13.61 25.65 -7.36
N LEU A 237 13.13 24.69 -6.56
CA LEU A 237 13.71 23.34 -6.50
C LEU A 237 12.99 22.37 -7.43
N GLU A 238 13.72 21.34 -7.88
CA GLU A 238 13.11 20.19 -8.53
C GLU A 238 12.49 19.27 -7.48
N ILE A 239 11.17 19.10 -7.55
CA ILE A 239 10.39 18.31 -6.60
C ILE A 239 9.80 17.10 -7.32
N TRP A 240 9.90 15.94 -6.70
CA TRP A 240 9.34 14.68 -7.18
C TRP A 240 8.23 14.19 -6.28
N ALA A 241 7.15 13.71 -6.88
CA ALA A 241 6.12 12.93 -6.20
C ALA A 241 6.25 11.48 -6.60
N VAL A 242 6.56 10.61 -5.64
CA VAL A 242 6.90 9.21 -5.89
C VAL A 242 5.87 8.25 -5.31
N ASN A 243 5.50 7.23 -6.08
CA ASN A 243 4.69 6.11 -5.60
C ASN A 243 4.86 4.85 -6.45
N ALA A 244 4.30 3.73 -5.96
CA ALA A 244 4.52 2.43 -6.58
C ALA A 244 3.94 2.31 -8.00
N VAL A 245 2.88 3.09 -8.31
CA VAL A 245 2.26 3.15 -9.64
C VAL A 245 3.15 3.87 -10.62
N HIS A 246 3.44 5.14 -10.37
CA HIS A 246 4.07 5.99 -11.37
C HIS A 246 5.60 5.89 -11.34
N GLY A 247 6.19 5.45 -10.22
CA GLY A 247 7.61 5.65 -9.97
C GLY A 247 7.85 7.11 -9.62
N VAL A 248 8.60 7.84 -10.45
CA VAL A 248 8.93 9.25 -10.26
C VAL A 248 8.07 10.12 -11.18
N ARG A 249 7.27 11.00 -10.58
CA ARG A 249 6.64 12.12 -11.30
C ARG A 249 7.30 13.43 -10.91
N ILE A 250 7.60 14.26 -11.91
CA ILE A 250 8.06 15.61 -11.64
C ILE A 250 6.88 16.51 -11.29
N VAL A 251 7.05 17.36 -10.27
CA VAL A 251 6.08 18.40 -9.95
C VAL A 251 6.28 19.55 -10.93
N THR A 252 5.27 19.81 -11.77
CA THR A 252 5.33 20.91 -12.76
C THR A 252 4.70 22.19 -12.26
N GLU A 253 3.85 22.09 -11.24
CA GLU A 253 3.15 23.23 -10.65
C GLU A 253 2.71 22.91 -9.23
N TRP A 254 2.78 23.91 -8.34
CA TRP A 254 2.17 23.89 -7.03
C TRP A 254 1.22 25.08 -6.93
N ILE A 255 -0.08 24.81 -6.99
CA ILE A 255 -1.14 25.83 -7.02
C ILE A 255 -1.09 26.63 -5.71
N ASP A 256 -1.03 27.96 -5.83
CA ASP A 256 -0.86 28.91 -4.73
C ASP A 256 0.33 28.60 -3.81
N GLY A 257 1.35 27.92 -4.35
CA GLY A 257 2.53 27.45 -3.64
C GLY A 257 3.85 27.88 -4.29
N PRO A 258 4.96 27.20 -3.97
CA PRO A 258 6.27 27.48 -4.59
C PRO A 258 6.25 27.25 -6.10
N ALA A 259 7.14 27.93 -6.82
CA ALA A 259 7.40 27.68 -8.23
C ALA A 259 8.41 26.52 -8.37
N PRO A 260 8.01 25.32 -8.84
CA PRO A 260 8.94 24.21 -9.01
C PRO A 260 9.90 24.46 -10.17
N ALA A 261 11.07 23.84 -10.12
CA ALA A 261 12.04 23.80 -11.22
C ALA A 261 12.22 22.36 -11.75
N GLU A 262 12.96 22.22 -12.84
CA GLU A 262 13.38 20.94 -13.39
C GLU A 262 14.84 21.05 -13.84
N LEU A 263 15.68 20.06 -13.48
CA LEU A 263 16.88 19.76 -14.26
C LEU A 263 16.48 18.81 -15.39
N PRO A 264 16.51 19.23 -16.68
CA PRO A 264 16.02 18.41 -17.77
C PRO A 264 16.70 17.04 -17.84
N GLY A 265 15.90 15.99 -17.90
CA GLY A 265 16.34 14.60 -18.06
C GLY A 265 16.53 13.82 -16.75
N ARG A 266 16.76 14.48 -15.62
CA ARG A 266 17.03 13.81 -14.33
C ARG A 266 15.93 12.84 -13.94
N ARG A 267 14.67 13.28 -13.94
CA ARG A 267 13.52 12.42 -13.64
C ARG A 267 13.37 11.23 -14.61
N ALA A 268 13.68 11.40 -15.90
CA ALA A 268 13.63 10.31 -16.88
C ALA A 268 14.66 9.23 -16.58
N GLU A 269 15.89 9.66 -16.27
CA GLU A 269 17.01 8.79 -15.94
C GLU A 269 16.71 7.95 -14.68
N TRP A 270 16.16 8.59 -13.65
CA TRP A 270 15.76 7.90 -12.42
C TRP A 270 14.58 6.95 -12.60
N GLN A 271 13.60 7.32 -13.42
CA GLN A 271 12.51 6.41 -13.76
C GLN A 271 13.04 5.15 -14.45
N ALA A 272 13.96 5.29 -15.42
CA ALA A 272 14.57 4.16 -16.12
C ALA A 272 15.32 3.22 -15.15
N ARG A 273 16.05 3.78 -14.17
CA ARG A 273 16.70 2.99 -13.11
C ARG A 273 15.70 2.22 -12.26
N LEU A 274 14.60 2.84 -11.84
CA LEU A 274 13.55 2.15 -11.10
C LEU A 274 12.91 1.03 -11.92
N ASP A 275 12.63 1.27 -13.20
CA ASP A 275 12.05 0.24 -14.07
C ASP A 275 12.99 -0.95 -14.27
N ALA A 276 14.31 -0.73 -14.28
CA ALA A 276 15.30 -1.81 -14.31
C ALA A 276 15.29 -2.71 -13.06
N LEU A 277 14.72 -2.25 -11.93
CA LEU A 277 14.57 -3.06 -10.70
C LEU A 277 13.43 -4.09 -10.78
N ARG A 278 12.60 -4.08 -11.83
CA ARG A 278 11.46 -5.00 -11.97
C ARG A 278 11.91 -6.46 -12.03
N ARG A 279 11.38 -7.27 -11.12
CA ARG A 279 11.56 -8.73 -11.09
C ARG A 279 10.27 -9.43 -11.51
N PRO A 280 10.34 -10.61 -12.14
CA PRO A 280 9.16 -11.44 -12.37
C PRO A 280 8.42 -11.70 -11.06
N LEU A 281 7.10 -11.72 -11.12
CA LEU A 281 6.27 -12.28 -10.04
C LEU A 281 6.68 -13.75 -9.81
N PRO A 282 6.65 -14.23 -8.56
CA PRO A 282 6.86 -15.65 -8.26
C PRO A 282 5.94 -16.54 -9.12
N PRO A 283 6.38 -17.76 -9.48
CA PRO A 283 5.50 -18.71 -10.16
C PRO A 283 4.25 -18.93 -9.30
N ALA A 284 3.08 -19.06 -9.93
CA ALA A 284 1.88 -19.46 -9.21
C ALA A 284 2.13 -20.85 -8.62
N PRO A 285 1.79 -21.11 -7.35
CA PRO A 285 1.79 -22.46 -6.84
C PRO A 285 0.90 -23.33 -7.73
N VAL A 286 1.39 -24.50 -8.13
CA VAL A 286 0.57 -25.50 -8.81
C VAL A 286 -0.43 -25.98 -7.77
N LEU A 287 -1.67 -25.51 -7.84
CA LEU A 287 -2.76 -26.10 -7.10
C LEU A 287 -2.94 -27.51 -7.66
N ASP A 288 -2.54 -28.53 -6.91
CA ASP A 288 -2.82 -29.91 -7.27
C ASP A 288 -4.34 -30.10 -7.22
N ARG A 289 -4.96 -30.10 -8.41
CA ARG A 289 -6.41 -30.24 -8.56
C ARG A 289 -6.86 -31.70 -8.45
N ASP A 290 -5.92 -32.63 -8.36
CA ASP A 290 -6.15 -34.08 -8.36
C ASP A 290 -5.97 -34.72 -6.98
N ALA A 291 -5.77 -33.93 -5.91
CA ALA A 291 -5.83 -34.44 -4.55
C ALA A 291 -7.30 -34.77 -4.19
N GLU A 292 -7.72 -36.00 -4.50
CA GLU A 292 -8.97 -36.56 -3.99
C GLU A 292 -9.04 -36.40 -2.47
N PRO A 293 -10.19 -36.02 -1.89
CA PRO A 293 -10.36 -36.07 -0.45
C PRO A 293 -10.17 -37.52 -0.02
N THR A 294 -9.14 -37.79 0.80
CA THR A 294 -9.01 -39.08 1.46
C THR A 294 -10.20 -39.26 2.38
N ASP A 295 -11.14 -40.13 1.98
CA ASP A 295 -12.21 -40.65 2.82
C ASP A 295 -11.57 -41.30 4.05
N ALA A 296 -11.53 -40.56 5.14
CA ALA A 296 -11.17 -41.04 6.47
C ALA A 296 -12.37 -40.81 7.39
N ASP A 297 -13.50 -41.45 7.09
CA ASP A 297 -14.51 -41.86 8.07
C ASP A 297 -15.57 -42.74 7.41
N ALA A 298 -15.22 -44.01 7.17
CA ALA A 298 -16.19 -45.03 6.76
C ALA A 298 -15.80 -46.39 7.35
N ASP A 299 -15.64 -46.45 8.68
CA ASP A 299 -15.72 -47.71 9.43
C ASP A 299 -16.33 -47.43 10.82
N ALA A 300 -17.64 -47.21 10.82
CA ALA A 300 -18.46 -47.41 12.02
C ALA A 300 -19.39 -48.59 11.75
N GLU A 301 -19.00 -49.77 12.26
CA GLU A 301 -19.81 -50.99 12.24
C GLU A 301 -21.19 -50.75 12.90
N PRO A 302 -22.28 -51.32 12.36
CA PRO A 302 -23.58 -51.28 13.00
C PRO A 302 -23.63 -52.30 14.15
N THR A 303 -23.89 -51.82 15.37
CA THR A 303 -24.21 -52.67 16.51
C THR A 303 -25.60 -53.29 16.32
N GLU A 304 -25.65 -54.58 15.95
CA GLU A 304 -26.82 -55.43 16.16
C GLU A 304 -26.99 -55.71 17.65
N ALA A 305 -28.07 -55.20 18.25
CA ALA A 305 -28.59 -55.72 19.51
C ALA A 305 -29.96 -56.33 19.24
N GLY A 306 -29.98 -57.66 19.17
CA GLY A 306 -31.17 -58.48 18.99
C GLY A 306 -32.16 -58.35 20.14
N ALA A 307 -33.44 -58.36 19.77
CA ALA A 307 -34.53 -58.70 20.66
C ALA A 307 -34.55 -60.22 20.90
N GLU A 308 -34.67 -60.66 22.16
CA GLU A 308 -35.54 -61.78 22.52
C GLU A 308 -35.79 -61.88 24.03
N ARG A 309 -37.09 -61.99 24.34
CA ARG A 309 -37.81 -62.38 25.58
C ARG A 309 -38.10 -61.31 26.63
#